data_AF-A0A1J4WPE2-F1
#
_entry.id   AF-A0A1J4WPE2-F1
#
_cell.length_a   1.000
_cell.length_b   1.000
_cell.length_c   1.000
_cell.angle_alpha   90.00
_cell.angle_beta   90.00
_cell.angle_gamma   90.00
#
_symmetry.space_group_name_H-M   'P 1'
#
loop_
_entity.id
_entity.type
_entity.pdbx_description
1 polymer ?
#
loop_
_entity_poly.entity_id
_entity_poly.type
_entity_poly.pdbx_seq_one_letter_code
_entity_poly.pdbx_strand_id
1 'polypeptide(L)'
;MWLKLGVGVFELKKGVLEPDTIDQLIEYIEWTARLFPGIKKEMIQGIAVGRDFGNQKEREQEIIKKIDEYDRLYNLACYTYSVDENNKINFKKLTI
;
A
#
# COMPACT_ATOMS: atom_id res chain seq x y z
N MET A 1 0.07 -14.99 -15.35
CA MET A 1 0.94 -14.88 -14.16
C MET A 1 2.15 -14.06 -14.56
N TRP A 2 2.25 -12.81 -14.12
CA TRP A 2 3.40 -11.95 -14.44
C TRP A 2 4.59 -12.34 -13.57
N LEU A 3 5.81 -12.29 -14.11
CA LEU A 3 7.03 -12.43 -13.32
C LEU A 3 7.04 -11.30 -12.28
N LYS A 4 6.95 -11.64 -10.99
CA LYS A 4 7.20 -10.66 -9.91
C LYS A 4 8.68 -10.28 -9.99
N LEU A 5 8.96 -9.10 -10.53
CA LEU A 5 10.29 -8.52 -10.41
C LEU A 5 10.54 -8.16 -8.95
N GLY A 6 11.79 -8.27 -8.50
CA GLY A 6 12.19 -7.97 -7.12
C GLY A 6 12.16 -6.48 -6.75
N VAL A 7 11.29 -5.67 -7.38
CA VAL A 7 11.18 -4.24 -7.14
C VAL A 7 9.92 -3.96 -6.32
N GLY A 8 10.12 -3.40 -5.13
CA GLY A 8 9.07 -2.98 -4.23
C GLY A 8 9.13 -1.48 -3.98
N VAL A 9 7.97 -0.84 -3.99
CA VAL A 9 7.79 0.56 -3.61
C VAL A 9 7.01 0.60 -2.31
N PHE A 10 7.51 1.35 -1.34
CA PHE A 10 6.91 1.47 -0.01
C PHE A 10 6.48 2.90 0.24
N GLU A 11 5.23 3.07 0.65
CA GLU A 11 4.70 4.33 1.13
C GLU A 11 4.38 4.20 2.63
N LEU A 12 5.11 4.94 3.46
CA LEU A 12 5.09 4.79 4.92
C LEU A 12 4.53 6.04 5.59
N LYS A 13 3.44 5.88 6.35
CA LYS A 13 2.82 6.97 7.12
C LYS A 13 2.93 6.73 8.63
N LYS A 14 3.25 7.79 9.37
CA LYS A 14 3.21 7.79 10.84
C LYS A 14 1.78 7.74 11.38
N GLY A 15 0.85 8.39 10.68
CA GLY A 15 -0.57 8.42 11.02
C GLY A 15 -1.35 7.28 10.38
N VAL A 16 -2.68 7.32 10.54
CA VAL A 16 -3.59 6.52 9.71
C VAL A 16 -3.39 6.87 8.24
N LEU A 17 -3.68 5.92 7.35
CA LEU A 17 -3.59 6.15 5.92
C LEU A 17 -4.70 7.11 5.47
N GLU A 18 -4.35 8.00 4.57
CA GLU A 18 -5.27 8.92 3.90
C GLU A 18 -5.38 8.52 2.41
N PRO A 19 -6.49 8.79 1.72
CA PRO A 19 -6.68 8.35 0.34
C PRO A 19 -5.59 8.81 -0.64
N ASP A 20 -4.97 9.97 -0.40
CA ASP A 20 -3.84 10.49 -1.19
C ASP A 20 -2.58 9.63 -1.07
N THR A 21 -2.46 8.85 0.01
CA THR A 21 -1.35 7.93 0.24
C THR A 21 -1.31 6.83 -0.83
N ILE A 22 -2.48 6.39 -1.29
CA ILE A 22 -2.57 5.40 -2.37
C ILE A 22 -2.19 6.05 -3.71
N ASP A 23 -2.59 7.29 -3.97
CA ASP A 23 -2.21 8.00 -5.19
C ASP A 23 -0.69 8.20 -5.27
N GLN A 24 -0.06 8.61 -4.16
CA GLN A 24 1.41 8.73 -4.07
C GLN A 24 2.11 7.41 -4.37
N LEU A 25 1.60 6.30 -3.81
CA LEU A 25 2.14 4.97 -4.09
C LEU A 25 2.05 4.62 -5.59
N ILE A 26 0.92 4.93 -6.24
CA ILE A 26 0.75 4.70 -7.68
C ILE A 26 1.73 5.54 -8.50
N GLU A 27 1.90 6.82 -8.17
CA GLU A 27 2.87 7.70 -8.85
C GLU A 27 4.28 7.13 -8.77
N TYR A 28 4.68 6.62 -7.60
CA TYR A 28 6.00 6.02 -7.41
C TYR A 28 6.18 4.72 -8.17
N ILE A 29 5.14 3.89 -8.29
CA ILE A 29 5.17 2.69 -9.15
C ILE A 29 5.35 3.09 -10.61
N GLU A 30 4.59 4.08 -11.09
CA GLU A 30 4.67 4.57 -12.47
C GLU A 30 6.05 5.16 -12.79
N TRP A 31 6.63 5.94 -11.86
CA TRP A 31 8.01 6.42 -12.00
C TRP A 31 9.01 5.28 -12.03
N THR A 32 8.87 4.31 -11.12
CA THR A 32 9.76 3.15 -11.04
C THR A 32 9.72 2.32 -12.33
N ALA A 33 8.54 2.11 -12.92
CA ALA A 33 8.40 1.40 -14.20
C ALA A 33 9.12 2.13 -15.35
N ARG A 34 9.20 3.47 -15.32
CA ARG A 34 9.93 4.25 -16.33
C ARG A 34 11.45 4.22 -16.14
N LEU A 35 11.93 4.00 -14.92
CA LEU A 35 13.36 3.98 -14.60
C LEU A 35 14.05 2.69 -15.06
N PHE A 36 13.34 1.57 -15.07
CA PHE A 36 13.92 0.26 -15.38
C PHE A 36 13.39 -0.29 -16.71
N PRO A 37 14.26 -0.44 -17.74
CA PRO A 37 13.86 -0.98 -19.03
C PRO A 37 13.25 -2.39 -18.90
N GLY A 38 12.10 -2.60 -19.54
CA GLY A 38 11.41 -3.90 -19.55
C GLY A 38 10.60 -4.22 -18.29
N ILE A 39 10.60 -3.35 -17.26
CA ILE A 39 9.72 -3.48 -16.11
C ILE A 39 8.37 -2.85 -16.44
N LYS A 40 7.28 -3.60 -16.22
CA LYS A 40 5.93 -3.04 -16.27
C LYS A 40 5.42 -2.75 -14.87
N LYS A 41 4.52 -1.78 -14.74
CA LYS A 41 3.93 -1.36 -13.47
C LYS A 41 3.25 -2.49 -12.69
N GLU A 42 2.65 -3.44 -13.39
CA GLU A 42 1.99 -4.62 -12.82
C GLU A 42 2.99 -5.59 -12.17
N MET A 43 4.28 -5.48 -12.48
CA MET A 43 5.36 -6.33 -11.96
C MET A 43 5.98 -5.77 -10.68
N ILE A 44 5.69 -4.51 -10.33
CA ILE A 44 6.22 -3.81 -9.16
C ILE A 44 5.26 -4.00 -8.00
N GLN A 45 5.77 -4.41 -6.84
CA GLN A 45 4.96 -4.52 -5.62
C GLN A 45 4.83 -3.14 -4.95
N GLY A 46 3.64 -2.58 -4.93
CA GLY A 46 3.31 -1.44 -4.07
C GLY A 46 2.92 -1.90 -2.67
N ILE A 47 3.48 -1.27 -1.63
CA ILE A 47 3.14 -1.55 -0.23
C ILE A 47 2.87 -0.23 0.50
N ALA A 48 1.63 0.00 0.92
CA ALA A 48 1.27 1.08 1.82
C ALA A 48 1.27 0.57 3.27
N VAL A 49 1.88 1.34 4.19
CA VAL A 49 1.89 1.02 5.62
C VAL A 49 1.55 2.25 6.44
N GLY A 50 0.52 2.18 7.28
CA GLY A 50 0.13 3.26 8.19
C GLY A 50 -0.34 2.74 9.54
N ARG A 51 -0.67 3.64 10.45
CA ARG A 51 -1.16 3.29 11.79
C ARG A 51 -2.58 2.70 11.71
N ASP A 52 -2.90 1.82 12.66
CA ASP A 52 -4.25 1.27 12.83
C ASP A 52 -5.33 2.37 12.93
N PHE A 53 -6.46 2.14 12.25
CA PHE A 53 -7.55 3.10 12.17
C PHE A 53 -8.31 3.28 13.49
N GLY A 54 -8.18 2.36 14.44
CA GLY A 54 -8.97 2.35 15.67
C GLY A 54 -10.47 2.36 15.35
N ASN A 55 -11.15 3.44 15.75
CA ASN A 55 -12.59 3.62 15.53
C ASN A 55 -12.93 4.33 14.21
N GLN A 56 -11.94 4.71 13.38
CA GLN A 56 -12.16 5.44 12.12
C GLN A 56 -12.60 4.51 10.97
N LYS A 57 -13.78 3.90 11.12
CA LYS A 57 -14.29 2.88 10.17
C LYS A 57 -14.58 3.42 8.78
N GLU A 58 -15.06 4.66 8.67
CA GLU A 58 -15.32 5.31 7.39
C GLU A 58 -14.03 5.44 6.58
N ARG A 59 -12.96 5.92 7.22
CA ARG A 59 -11.64 6.06 6.59
C ARG A 59 -11.02 4.72 6.20
N GLU A 60 -11.17 3.71 7.05
CA GLU A 60 -10.76 2.33 6.72
C GLU A 60 -11.43 1.86 5.41
N GLN A 61 -12.73 2.10 5.25
CA GLN A 61 -13.49 1.74 4.05
C GLN A 61 -13.09 2.57 2.81
N GLU A 62 -12.81 3.86 2.97
CA GLU A 62 -12.31 4.70 1.88
C GLU A 62 -10.98 4.17 1.32
N ILE A 63 -10.07 3.77 2.20
CA ILE A 63 -8.78 3.19 1.82
C ILE A 63 -8.96 1.85 1.12
N ILE A 64 -9.80 0.95 1.66
CA ILE A 64 -10.10 -0.35 1.03
C ILE A 64 -10.66 -0.14 -0.38
N LYS A 65 -11.67 0.71 -0.51
CA LYS A 65 -12.29 1.01 -1.81
C LYS A 65 -11.28 1.56 -2.80
N LYS A 66 -10.39 2.46 -2.36
CA LYS A 66 -9.38 3.04 -3.23
C LYS A 66 -8.33 2.04 -3.66
N ILE A 67 -7.93 1.11 -2.78
CA ILE A 67 -7.06 0.00 -3.15
C ILE A 67 -7.75 -0.89 -4.18
N ASP A 68 -9.03 -1.24 -4.00
CA ASP A 68 -9.79 -2.07 -4.93
C ASP A 68 -9.90 -1.47 -6.34
N GLU A 69 -10.05 -0.14 -6.41
CA GLU A 69 -10.07 0.61 -7.68
C GLU A 69 -8.76 0.42 -8.46
N TYR A 70 -7.61 0.35 -7.76
CA TYR A 70 -6.29 0.24 -8.37
C TYR A 70 -5.74 -1.21 -8.45
N ASP A 71 -6.21 -2.15 -7.62
CA ASP A 71 -5.67 -3.52 -7.54
C ASP A 71 -5.82 -4.31 -8.86
N ARG A 72 -6.77 -3.92 -9.71
CA ARG A 72 -6.93 -4.47 -11.08
C ARG A 72 -5.77 -4.10 -12.01
N LEU A 73 -5.07 -3.01 -11.72
CA LEU A 73 -4.05 -2.40 -12.58
C LEU A 73 -2.64 -2.44 -11.96
N TYR A 74 -2.54 -2.64 -10.65
CA TYR A 74 -1.29 -2.60 -9.90
C TYR A 74 -1.24 -3.74 -8.89
N ASN A 75 -0.05 -4.24 -8.61
CA ASN A 75 0.15 -5.25 -7.56
C ASN A 75 0.32 -4.55 -6.21
N LEU A 76 -0.77 -4.37 -5.47
CA LEU A 76 -0.81 -3.59 -4.24
C LEU A 76 -0.96 -4.48 -2.99
N ALA A 77 -0.41 -4.00 -1.88
CA ALA A 77 -0.69 -4.53 -0.56
C ALA A 77 -0.76 -3.36 0.43
N CYS A 78 -1.67 -3.45 1.39
CA CYS A 78 -1.84 -2.44 2.41
C CYS A 78 -1.82 -3.08 3.79
N TYR A 79 -1.05 -2.47 4.69
CA TYR A 79 -0.89 -2.94 6.06
C TYR A 79 -1.15 -1.79 7.03
N THR A 80 -1.80 -2.11 8.15
CA THR A 80 -1.78 -1.25 9.32
C THR A 80 -0.81 -1.79 10.35
N TYR A 81 -0.31 -0.90 11.22
CA TYR A 81 0.43 -1.29 12.41
C TYR A 81 -0.18 -0.70 13.67
N SER A 82 -0.12 -1.47 14.75
CA SER A 82 -0.36 -1.02 16.12
C SER A 82 0.85 -1.34 16.99
N VAL A 83 1.01 -0.58 18.07
CA VAL A 83 2.04 -0.84 19.08
C VAL A 83 1.31 -1.31 20.33
N ASP A 84 1.65 -2.49 20.82
CA ASP A 84 1.05 -3.03 22.05
C ASP A 84 1.73 -2.47 23.32
N GLU A 85 1.19 -2.85 24.48
CA GLU A 85 1.66 -2.42 25.80
C GLU A 85 3.13 -2.79 26.08
N ASN A 86 3.67 -3.78 25.36
CA ASN A 86 5.06 -4.23 25.48
C ASN A 86 5.99 -3.58 24.43
N ASN A 87 5.54 -2.50 23.76
CA ASN A 87 6.25 -1.83 22.66
C ASN A 87 6.51 -2.71 21.43
N LYS A 88 5.75 -3.80 21.25
CA LYS A 88 5.86 -4.62 20.06
C LYS A 88 4.95 -4.09 18.96
N ILE A 89 5.50 -4.01 17.76
CA ILE A 89 4.78 -3.58 16.56
C ILE A 89 4.08 -4.78 15.94
N ASN A 90 2.76 -4.70 15.82
CA ASN A 90 1.93 -5.73 15.23
C ASN A 90 1.37 -5.22 13.90
N PHE A 91 1.72 -5.91 12.80
CA PHE A 91 1.23 -5.58 11.47
C PHE A 91 0.00 -6.42 11.12
N LYS A 92 -1.01 -5.78 10.55
CA LYS A 92 -2.22 -6.43 10.03
C LYS A 92 -2.38 -6.05 8.57
N LYS A 93 -2.56 -7.04 7.69
CA LYS A 93 -2.94 -6.77 6.31
C LYS A 93 -4.38 -6.26 6.28
N LEU A 94 -4.62 -5.14 5.60
CA LEU A 94 -5.97 -4.73 5.24
C LEU A 94 -6.45 -5.69 4.16
N THR A 95 -7.32 -6.61 4.56
CA THR A 95 -7.99 -7.54 3.65
C THR A 95 -9.18 -6.85 3.01
N ILE A 96 -9.23 -6.98 1.70
CA ILE A 96 -10.40 -6.78 0.83
C ILE A 96 -11.32 -7.99 1.03
#